data_AF-A0A538LB68-F1
#
_entry.id   AF-A0A538LB68-F1
#
_cell.length_a   1.000
_cell.length_b   1.000
_cell.length_c   1.000
_cell.angle_alpha   90.00
_cell.angle_beta   90.00
_cell.angle_gamma   90.00
#
_symmetry.space_group_name_H-M   'P 1'
#
loop_
_entity.id
_entity.type
_entity.pdbx_description
1 polymer ?
#
loop_
_entity_poly.entity_id
_entity_poly.type
_entity_poly.pdbx_seq_one_letter_code
_entity_poly.pdbx_strand_id
1 'polypeptide(L)'
;MSAPASTATSRRVALDALVRIEHGAYANLALPALLARSGLSRRDRAFATELVYGTTRMRRACDWLLDPYVRRALDDDVRAALRLGTYQLALAGTSPHAAVAATVDAAPQRARGLVNAVLRKVASALPPEWPDDATELSYPDWVVERLVSARAGA
;
A
#
# COMPACT_ATOMS: atom_id res chain seq x y z
N MET A 1 30.63 22.60 -0.74
CA MET A 1 29.21 22.85 -0.45
C MET A 1 28.44 21.55 -0.74
N SER A 2 28.15 20.75 0.29
CA SER A 2 27.33 19.54 0.11
C SER A 2 25.89 19.96 -0.21
N ALA A 3 25.32 19.40 -1.27
CA ALA A 3 23.89 19.52 -1.55
C ALA A 3 23.11 19.00 -0.33
N PRO A 4 21.97 19.62 0.04
CA PRO A 4 21.13 19.05 1.09
C PRO A 4 20.70 17.66 0.64
N ALA A 5 20.97 16.64 1.45
CA ALA A 5 20.41 15.31 1.23
C ALA A 5 18.89 15.47 1.13
N SER A 6 18.28 15.06 0.01
CA SER A 6 16.84 15.18 -0.13
C SER A 6 16.18 14.34 0.97
N THR A 7 15.46 14.99 1.88
CA THR A 7 14.70 14.29 2.91
C THR A 7 13.75 13.33 2.21
N ALA A 8 13.87 12.03 2.50
CA ALA A 8 13.03 11.02 1.89
C ALA A 8 11.56 11.31 2.22
N THR A 9 10.64 11.15 1.28
CA THR A 9 9.21 11.35 1.55
C THR A 9 8.63 10.16 2.30
N SER A 10 7.53 10.36 3.03
CA SER A 10 6.84 9.27 3.74
C SER A 10 6.43 8.13 2.80
N ARG A 11 6.00 8.45 1.56
CA ARG A 11 5.64 7.46 0.54
C ARG A 11 6.86 6.69 0.05
N ARG A 12 8.00 7.36 -0.12
CA ARG A 12 9.25 6.69 -0.53
C ARG A 12 9.73 5.72 0.53
N VAL A 13 9.75 6.14 1.81
CA VAL A 13 10.12 5.27 2.93
C VAL A 13 9.15 4.09 3.05
N ALA A 14 7.85 4.34 2.90
CA ALA A 14 6.85 3.28 2.92
C ALA A 14 7.02 2.28 1.77
N LEU A 15 7.26 2.76 0.55
CA LEU A 15 7.52 1.90 -0.60
C LEU A 15 8.78 1.05 -0.40
N ASP A 16 9.89 1.65 0.04
CA ASP A 16 11.13 0.91 0.31
C ASP A 16 10.94 -0.17 1.39
N ALA A 17 10.07 0.07 2.38
CA ALA A 17 9.72 -0.93 3.39
C ALA A 17 8.85 -2.05 2.81
N LEU A 18 7.83 -1.71 2.02
CA LEU A 18 6.94 -2.69 1.39
C LEU A 18 7.70 -3.62 0.44
N VAL A 19 8.63 -3.09 -0.36
CA VAL A 19 9.51 -3.91 -1.22
C VAL A 19 10.28 -4.95 -0.40
N ARG A 20 10.85 -4.56 0.74
CA ARG A 20 11.56 -5.51 1.61
C ARG A 20 10.62 -6.57 2.18
N ILE A 21 9.39 -6.20 2.52
CA ILE A 21 8.37 -7.13 3.03
C ILE A 21 7.97 -8.13 1.93
N GLU A 22 7.83 -7.70 0.67
CA GLU A 22 7.59 -8.60 -0.46
C GLU A 22 8.71 -9.64 -0.60
N HIS A 23 9.96 -9.26 -0.32
CA HIS A 23 11.10 -10.18 -0.29
C HIS A 23 11.27 -10.95 1.03
N GLY A 24 10.23 -10.99 1.88
CA GLY A 24 10.21 -11.83 3.09
C GLY A 24 10.73 -11.17 4.36
N ALA A 25 11.04 -9.86 4.36
CA ALA A 25 11.42 -9.17 5.59
C ALA A 25 10.20 -8.94 6.50
N TYR A 26 10.37 -9.14 7.81
CA TYR A 26 9.32 -8.82 8.77
C TYR A 26 9.12 -7.30 8.88
N ALA A 27 7.86 -6.84 8.81
CA ALA A 27 7.51 -5.42 8.82
C ALA A 27 8.00 -4.68 10.08
N ASN A 28 7.91 -5.33 11.25
CA ASN A 28 8.38 -4.81 12.54
C ASN A 28 9.91 -4.66 12.62
N LEU A 29 10.67 -5.23 11.68
CA LEU A 29 12.12 -5.05 11.58
C LEU A 29 12.49 -4.10 10.44
N ALA A 30 11.86 -4.25 9.28
CA ALA A 30 12.17 -3.49 8.07
C ALA A 30 11.87 -1.99 8.23
N LEU A 31 10.69 -1.65 8.75
CA LEU A 31 10.23 -0.27 8.85
C LEU A 31 11.04 0.57 9.87
N PRO A 32 11.27 0.14 11.12
CA PRO A 32 12.03 0.94 12.08
C PRO A 32 13.43 1.32 11.60
N ALA A 33 14.13 0.38 10.93
CA ALA A 33 15.45 0.62 10.37
C ALA A 33 15.46 1.68 9.26
N LEU A 34 14.42 1.72 8.42
CA LEU A 34 14.27 2.73 7.37
C LEU A 34 13.88 4.09 7.96
N LEU A 35 12.94 4.11 8.91
CA LEU A 35 12.54 5.33 9.61
C LEU A 35 13.76 5.97 10.28
N ALA A 36 14.56 5.21 11.04
CA ALA A 36 15.73 5.73 11.75
C ALA A 36 16.66 6.58 10.87
N ARG A 37 16.85 6.19 9.60
CA ARG A 37 17.73 6.87 8.64
C ARG A 37 17.05 7.88 7.72
N SER A 38 15.73 8.04 7.81
CA SER A 38 14.93 8.80 6.82
C SER A 38 14.99 10.33 6.95
N GLY A 39 15.37 10.86 8.11
CA GLY A 39 15.24 12.30 8.40
C GLY A 39 13.80 12.82 8.52
N LEU A 40 12.78 11.94 8.47
CA LEU A 40 11.38 12.34 8.53
C LEU A 40 11.00 12.95 9.88
N SER A 41 10.06 13.90 9.83
CA SER A 41 9.40 14.44 11.02
C SER A 41 8.62 13.36 11.76
N ARG A 42 8.27 13.58 13.04
CA ARG A 42 7.44 12.63 13.80
C ARG A 42 6.10 12.35 13.12
N ARG A 43 5.47 13.40 12.55
CA ARG A 43 4.22 13.29 11.80
C ARG A 43 4.39 12.40 10.57
N ASP A 44 5.44 12.63 9.81
CA ASP A 44 5.71 11.87 8.58
C ASP A 44 6.10 10.43 8.86
N ARG A 45 6.80 10.16 9.97
CA ARG A 45 7.09 8.80 10.44
C ARG A 45 5.82 8.05 10.81
N ALA A 46 4.91 8.71 11.53
CA ALA A 46 3.62 8.12 11.87
C ALA A 46 2.82 7.81 10.60
N PHE A 47 2.83 8.73 9.63
CA PHE A 47 2.14 8.52 8.36
C PHE A 47 2.79 7.41 7.50
N ALA A 48 4.11 7.34 7.39
CA ALA A 48 4.81 6.22 6.74
C ALA A 48 4.50 4.87 7.42
N THR A 49 4.38 4.87 8.75
CA THR A 49 4.02 3.69 9.54
C THR A 49 2.62 3.20 9.22
N GLU A 50 1.66 4.13 9.18
CA GLU A 50 0.28 3.84 8.77
C GLU A 50 0.24 3.25 7.35
N LEU A 51 0.96 3.87 6.41
CA LEU A 51 1.02 3.37 5.04
C LEU A 51 1.55 1.94 4.93
N VAL A 52 2.63 1.62 5.64
CA VAL A 52 3.23 0.26 5.58
C VAL A 52 2.33 -0.77 6.23
N TYR A 53 1.89 -0.53 7.47
CA TYR A 53 1.04 -1.51 8.16
C TYR A 53 -0.34 -1.62 7.53
N GLY A 54 -0.91 -0.51 7.10
CA GLY A 54 -2.19 -0.47 6.39
C GLY A 54 -2.15 -1.24 5.08
N THR A 55 -1.16 -0.96 4.22
CA THR A 55 -1.00 -1.69 2.94
C THR A 55 -0.73 -3.18 3.16
N THR A 56 0.05 -3.54 4.19
CA THR A 56 0.35 -4.94 4.51
C THR A 56 -0.89 -5.66 5.04
N ARG A 57 -1.65 -5.02 5.94
CA ARG A 57 -2.88 -5.56 6.54
C ARG A 57 -3.96 -5.75 5.48
N MET A 58 -4.13 -4.76 4.60
CA MET A 58 -5.20 -4.71 3.60
C MET A 58 -4.75 -5.24 2.23
N ARG A 59 -3.76 -6.13 2.21
CA ARG A 59 -3.13 -6.60 0.98
C ARG A 59 -4.12 -7.28 0.03
N ARG A 60 -5.01 -8.14 0.56
CA ARG A 60 -6.03 -8.84 -0.23
C ARG A 60 -7.04 -7.87 -0.86
N ALA A 61 -7.54 -6.90 -0.09
CA ALA A 61 -8.41 -5.84 -0.61
C ALA A 61 -7.71 -5.00 -1.69
N CYS A 62 -6.45 -4.63 -1.46
CA CYS A 62 -5.67 -3.85 -2.42
C CYS A 62 -5.41 -4.63 -3.71
N ASP A 63 -5.09 -5.93 -3.61
CA ASP A 63 -4.90 -6.79 -4.78
C ASP A 63 -6.20 -6.97 -5.56
N TRP A 64 -7.33 -7.21 -4.90
CA TRP A 64 -8.63 -7.32 -5.57
C TRP A 64 -9.01 -6.06 -6.35
N LEU A 65 -8.78 -4.87 -5.78
CA LEU A 65 -9.00 -3.60 -6.47
C LEU A 65 -8.04 -3.37 -7.66
N LEU A 66 -6.84 -3.91 -7.57
CA LEU A 66 -5.75 -3.66 -8.50
C LEU A 66 -5.77 -4.61 -9.71
N ASP A 67 -5.99 -5.90 -9.46
CA ASP A 67 -5.79 -6.98 -10.41
C ASP A 67 -6.62 -6.84 -11.70
N PRO A 68 -7.86 -6.28 -11.72
CA PRO A 68 -8.58 -6.00 -12.97
C PRO A 68 -7.82 -5.11 -13.96
N TYR A 69 -6.86 -4.32 -13.47
CA TYR A 69 -6.08 -3.37 -14.28
C TYR A 69 -4.65 -3.86 -14.59
N VAL A 70 -4.25 -5.01 -14.06
CA VAL A 70 -2.91 -5.58 -14.21
C VAL A 70 -2.98 -6.86 -15.06
N ARG A 71 -2.59 -6.74 -16.33
CA ARG A 71 -2.70 -7.84 -17.31
C ARG A 71 -1.49 -8.77 -17.38
N ARG A 72 -0.40 -8.43 -16.70
CA ARG A 72 0.87 -9.16 -16.74
C ARG A 72 1.53 -9.18 -15.37
N ALA A 73 2.46 -10.11 -15.18
CA ALA A 73 3.34 -10.07 -14.02
C ALA A 73 4.06 -8.70 -13.93
N LEU A 74 4.11 -8.19 -12.71
CA LEU A 74 4.77 -6.94 -12.36
C LEU A 74 5.99 -7.27 -11.49
N ASP A 75 7.04 -6.47 -11.62
CA ASP A 75 8.14 -6.50 -10.68
C ASP A 75 7.64 -6.11 -9.27
N ASP A 76 8.27 -6.67 -8.24
CA ASP A 76 7.82 -6.52 -6.85
C ASP A 76 7.73 -5.06 -6.41
N ASP A 77 8.65 -4.21 -6.86
CA ASP A 77 8.66 -2.77 -6.59
C ASP A 77 7.49 -2.01 -7.24
N VAL A 78 7.09 -2.42 -8.44
CA VAL A 78 5.93 -1.85 -9.12
C VAL A 78 4.64 -2.31 -8.46
N ARG A 79 4.54 -3.59 -8.09
CA ARG A 79 3.36 -4.12 -7.39
C ARG A 79 3.22 -3.48 -6.00
N ALA A 80 4.32 -3.32 -5.25
CA ALA A 80 4.33 -2.61 -3.97
C ALA A 80 3.87 -1.15 -4.11
N ALA A 81 4.33 -0.43 -5.16
CA ALA A 81 3.90 0.94 -5.42
C ALA A 81 2.40 1.03 -5.72
N LEU A 82 1.87 0.10 -6.54
CA LEU A 82 0.45 0.04 -6.86
C LEU A 82 -0.39 -0.28 -5.62
N ARG A 83 -0.01 -1.28 -4.81
CA ARG A 83 -0.67 -1.58 -3.53
C ARG A 83 -0.69 -0.37 -2.59
N LEU A 84 0.44 0.32 -2.44
CA LEU A 84 0.55 1.53 -1.62
C LEU A 84 -0.38 2.65 -2.11
N GLY A 85 -0.47 2.86 -3.43
CA GLY A 85 -1.37 3.83 -4.03
C GLY A 85 -2.85 3.46 -3.83
N THR A 86 -3.19 2.19 -4.06
CA THR A 86 -4.54 1.66 -3.86
C THR A 86 -4.99 1.79 -2.40
N TYR A 87 -4.12 1.45 -1.43
CA TYR A 87 -4.40 1.64 -0.01
C TYR A 87 -4.73 3.10 0.31
N GLN A 88 -3.93 4.04 -0.22
CA GLN A 88 -4.18 5.47 0.00
C GLN A 88 -5.53 5.94 -0.55
N LEU A 89 -5.90 5.44 -1.74
CA LEU A 89 -7.14 5.80 -2.43
C LEU A 89 -8.38 5.25 -1.73
N ALA A 90 -8.36 3.97 -1.37
CA ALA A 90 -9.55 3.26 -0.92
C ALA A 90 -9.71 3.25 0.62
N LEU A 91 -8.61 3.33 1.38
CA LEU A 91 -8.62 2.92 2.79
C LEU A 91 -7.94 3.94 3.73
N ALA A 92 -6.95 4.70 3.26
CA ALA A 92 -6.20 5.64 4.12
C ALA A 92 -6.82 7.05 4.21
N GLY A 93 -7.96 7.31 3.56
CA GLY A 93 -8.62 8.61 3.54
C GLY A 93 -7.81 9.73 2.87
N THR A 94 -6.85 9.39 2.01
CA THR A 94 -6.05 10.37 1.26
C THR A 94 -6.82 10.85 0.04
N SER A 95 -6.79 12.15 -0.27
CA SER A 95 -7.47 12.66 -1.47
C SER A 95 -6.91 12.00 -2.75
N PRO A 96 -7.74 11.71 -3.77
CA PRO A 96 -7.28 10.97 -4.95
C PRO A 96 -6.09 11.60 -5.67
N HIS A 97 -6.08 12.92 -5.83
CA HIS A 97 -4.98 13.62 -6.47
C HIS A 97 -3.65 13.46 -5.69
N ALA A 98 -3.69 13.62 -4.36
CA ALA A 98 -2.50 13.49 -3.52
C ALA A 98 -2.01 12.04 -3.47
N ALA A 99 -2.91 11.07 -3.38
CA ALA A 99 -2.59 9.64 -3.38
C ALA A 99 -1.88 9.23 -4.68
N VAL A 100 -2.43 9.61 -5.84
CA VAL A 100 -1.84 9.29 -7.14
C VAL A 100 -0.50 10.00 -7.30
N ALA A 101 -0.45 11.34 -7.16
CA ALA A 101 0.77 12.12 -7.42
C ALA A 101 1.94 11.66 -6.52
N ALA A 102 1.73 11.58 -5.21
CA ALA A 102 2.79 11.22 -4.28
C ALA A 102 3.28 9.76 -4.46
N THR A 103 2.39 8.85 -4.88
CA THR A 103 2.77 7.46 -5.17
C THR A 103 3.56 7.36 -6.47
N VAL A 104 3.16 8.11 -7.51
CA VAL A 104 3.90 8.19 -8.78
C VAL A 104 5.30 8.77 -8.55
N ASP A 105 5.43 9.80 -7.72
CA ASP A 105 6.73 10.39 -7.39
C ASP A 105 7.65 9.38 -6.67
N ALA A 106 7.09 8.58 -5.76
CA ALA A 106 7.83 7.56 -5.02
C ALA A 106 8.20 6.33 -5.87
N ALA A 107 7.38 5.99 -6.88
CA ALA A 107 7.53 4.82 -7.72
C ALA A 107 8.83 4.82 -8.54
N PRO A 108 9.33 3.64 -8.96
CA PRO A 108 10.47 3.53 -9.87
C PRO A 108 10.24 4.36 -11.14
N GLN A 109 11.23 5.14 -11.56
CA GLN A 109 11.11 6.07 -12.69
C GLN A 109 10.57 5.40 -13.96
N ARG A 110 11.05 4.18 -14.25
CA ARG A 110 10.62 3.34 -15.39
C ARG A 110 9.13 2.95 -15.37
N ALA A 111 8.48 2.98 -14.21
CA ALA A 111 7.12 2.51 -14.00
C ALA A 111 6.12 3.63 -13.67
N ARG A 112 6.56 4.89 -13.54
CA ARG A 112 5.71 6.02 -13.16
C ARG A 112 4.47 6.19 -14.04
N GLY A 113 4.62 6.03 -15.36
CA GLY A 113 3.50 6.10 -16.30
C GLY A 113 2.46 5.01 -16.07
N LEU A 114 2.92 3.78 -15.82
CA LEU A 114 2.04 2.63 -15.51
C LEU A 114 1.33 2.84 -14.16
N VAL A 115 2.07 3.21 -13.12
CA VAL A 115 1.52 3.47 -11.77
C VAL A 115 0.44 4.55 -11.84
N ASN A 116 0.72 5.67 -12.52
CA ASN A 116 -0.25 6.74 -12.71
C ASN A 116 -1.51 6.25 -13.44
N ALA A 117 -1.34 5.56 -14.57
CA ALA A 117 -2.46 5.09 -15.38
C ALA A 117 -3.35 4.10 -14.63
N VAL A 118 -2.76 3.16 -13.88
CA VAL A 118 -3.51 2.17 -13.10
C VAL A 118 -4.20 2.80 -11.90
N LEU A 119 -3.51 3.62 -11.10
CA LEU A 119 -4.11 4.24 -9.93
C LEU A 119 -5.25 5.21 -10.30
N ARG A 120 -5.20 5.86 -11.45
CA ARG A 120 -6.32 6.66 -11.95
C ARG A 120 -7.55 5.81 -12.28
N LYS A 121 -7.36 4.60 -12.82
CA LYS A 121 -8.47 3.66 -13.08
C LYS A 121 -9.07 3.14 -11.78
N VAL A 122 -8.21 2.75 -10.82
CA VAL A 122 -8.65 2.37 -9.48
C VAL A 122 -9.46 3.49 -8.84
N ALA A 123 -8.94 4.72 -8.84
CA ALA A 123 -9.64 5.88 -8.27
C ALA A 123 -11.01 6.15 -8.90
N SER A 124 -11.18 5.90 -10.21
CA SER A 124 -12.47 6.06 -10.89
C SER A 124 -13.49 4.98 -10.59
N ALA A 125 -13.07 3.87 -9.98
CA ALA A 125 -13.93 2.73 -9.63
C ALA A 125 -14.29 2.70 -8.13
N LEU A 126 -13.99 3.76 -7.38
CA LEU A 126 -14.32 3.87 -5.96
C LEU A 126 -15.66 4.62 -5.75
N PRO A 127 -16.46 4.26 -4.74
CA PRO A 127 -16.27 3.12 -3.84
C PRO A 127 -16.53 1.77 -4.54
N PRO A 128 -15.83 0.69 -4.14
CA PRO A 128 -16.04 -0.62 -4.73
C PRO A 128 -17.28 -1.30 -4.17
N GLU A 129 -17.82 -2.25 -4.93
CA GLU A 129 -18.70 -3.28 -4.41
C GLU A 129 -17.86 -4.52 -4.12
N TRP A 130 -17.70 -4.88 -2.84
CA TRP A 130 -16.86 -6.01 -2.45
C TRP A 130 -17.54 -7.36 -2.74
N PRO A 131 -16.78 -8.39 -3.12
CA PRO A 131 -17.36 -9.70 -3.43
C PRO A 131 -17.79 -10.46 -2.17
N ASP A 132 -17.08 -10.24 -1.06
CA ASP A 132 -17.25 -10.90 0.23
C ASP A 132 -16.51 -10.15 1.35
N ASP A 133 -16.89 -10.43 2.60
CA ASP A 133 -16.26 -9.86 3.79
C ASP A 133 -14.78 -10.24 3.91
N ALA A 134 -14.38 -11.44 3.45
CA ALA A 134 -13.00 -11.89 3.54
C ALA A 134 -12.06 -11.00 2.72
N THR A 135 -12.51 -10.59 1.54
CA THR A 135 -11.78 -9.69 0.65
C THR A 135 -11.82 -8.27 1.16
N GLU A 136 -13.00 -7.76 1.54
CA GLU A 136 -13.14 -6.41 2.10
C GLU A 136 -12.25 -6.21 3.34
N LEU A 137 -12.33 -7.13 4.30
CA LEU A 137 -11.61 -7.06 5.57
C LEU A 137 -10.18 -7.61 5.47
N SER A 138 -9.79 -8.12 4.30
CA SER A 138 -8.48 -8.74 4.03
C SER A 138 -8.11 -9.90 4.95
N TYR A 139 -9.08 -10.72 5.31
CA TYR A 139 -8.85 -11.98 6.01
C TYR A 139 -8.76 -13.18 5.04
N PRO A 140 -8.05 -14.24 5.42
CA PRO A 140 -8.22 -15.55 4.79
C PRO A 140 -9.65 -16.05 4.98
N ASP A 141 -10.18 -16.75 3.98
CA ASP A 141 -11.58 -17.20 3.97
C ASP A 141 -11.91 -18.05 5.22
N TRP A 142 -11.01 -18.97 5.58
CA TRP A 142 -11.15 -19.83 6.76
C TRP A 142 -11.29 -19.06 8.08
N VAL A 143 -10.71 -17.86 8.20
CA VAL A 143 -10.82 -17.05 9.42
C VAL A 143 -12.24 -16.50 9.53
N VAL A 144 -12.77 -15.98 8.43
CA VAL A 144 -14.14 -15.43 8.39
C VAL A 144 -15.15 -16.53 8.65
N GLU A 145 -15.04 -17.67 7.96
CA GLU A 145 -15.89 -18.84 8.15
C GLU A 145 -15.92 -19.29 9.61
N ARG A 146 -14.76 -19.34 10.27
CA ARG A 146 -14.64 -19.75 11.67
C ARG A 146 -15.26 -18.74 12.63
N LEU A 147 -15.08 -17.45 12.41
CA LEU A 147 -15.65 -16.39 13.25
C LEU A 147 -17.18 -16.32 13.10
N VAL A 148 -17.71 -16.49 11.90
CA VAL A 148 -19.16 -16.51 11.64
C VAL A 148 -19.80 -17.73 12.29
N SER A 149 -19.20 -18.91 12.11
CA SER A 149 -19.71 -20.17 12.68
C SER A 149 -19.72 -20.15 14.22
N ALA A 150 -18.71 -19.56 14.85
CA ALA A 150 -18.64 -19.45 16.31
C ALA A 150 -19.74 -18.56 16.90
N ARG A 151 -20.24 -17.58 16.14
CA ARG A 151 -21.30 -16.65 16.57
C ARG A 151 -22.70 -17.21 16.38
N ALA A 152 -22.89 -18.18 15.49
CA ALA A 152 -24.18 -18.85 15.27
C ALA A 152 -24.50 -19.94 16.32
N GLY A 153 -23.52 -20.31 17.15
CA GLY A 153 -23.67 -21.33 18.21
C GLY A 153 -23.76 -20.79 19.64
N ALA A 154 -23.93 -19.47 19.81
CA ALA A 154 -24.13 -18.78 21.09
C ALA A 154 -25.49 -18.07 21.10
#